data_AF-A0A959EJR2-F1
#
_entry.id   AF-A0A959EJR2-F1
#
_cell.length_a   1.000
_cell.length_b   1.000
_cell.length_c   1.000
_cell.angle_alpha   90.00
_cell.angle_beta   90.00
_cell.angle_gamma   90.00
#
_symmetry.space_group_name_H-M   'P 1'
#
loop_
_entity.id
_entity.type
_entity.pdbx_description
1 polymer ?
#
loop_
_entity_poly.entity_id
_entity_poly.type
_entity_poly.pdbx_seq_one_letter_code
_entity_poly.pdbx_strand_id
1 'polypeptide(L)' 'MVSLPDTAIQFERGDLSDDRLLDLYRQLLRPRLIEEKMLILLRQGKISKWFSGIGQEAISVGATTA' A
#
# COMPACT_ATOMS: atom_id res chain seq x y z
N MET A 1 -8.93 31.09 14.67
CA MET A 1 -8.48 30.49 13.40
C MET A 1 -7.27 29.63 13.70
N VAL A 2 -7.42 28.31 13.72
CA VAL A 2 -6.29 27.39 13.91
C VAL A 2 -5.78 27.02 12.52
N SER A 3 -4.53 27.39 12.21
CA SER A 3 -3.82 26.97 11.00
C SER A 3 -3.50 25.48 11.11
N LEU A 4 -3.93 24.68 10.15
CA LEU A 4 -3.45 23.30 10.03
C LEU A 4 -1.94 23.32 9.71
N PRO A 5 -1.15 22.38 10.24
CA PRO A 5 0.29 22.34 9.95
C PRO A 5 0.54 22.01 8.48
N ASP A 6 1.53 22.66 7.86
CA ASP A 6 2.02 22.47 6.47
C ASP A 6 2.60 21.06 6.17
N THR A 7 2.30 20.06 6.99
CA THR A 7 2.87 18.71 6.94
C THR A 7 1.96 17.71 6.21
N ALA A 8 1.04 18.20 5.39
CA ALA A 8 0.25 17.33 4.52
C ALA A 8 1.07 17.00 3.27
N ILE A 9 1.27 15.71 2.99
CA ILE A 9 1.84 15.27 1.70
C ILE A 9 0.87 15.75 0.62
N GLN A 10 1.32 16.65 -0.25
CA GLN A 10 0.54 17.06 -1.41
C GLN A 10 0.52 15.92 -2.41
N PHE A 11 -0.68 15.50 -2.81
CA PHE A 11 -0.84 14.47 -3.83
C PHE A 11 -0.71 15.09 -5.22
N GLU A 12 0.30 14.64 -5.97
CA GLU A 12 0.51 15.05 -7.35
C GLU A 12 0.07 13.92 -8.29
N ARG A 13 -1.01 14.15 -9.05
CA ARG A 13 -1.57 13.15 -9.97
C ARG A 13 -0.73 12.92 -11.24
N GLY A 14 0.09 13.90 -11.64
CA GLY A 14 0.76 13.91 -12.93
C GLY A 14 -0.21 13.70 -14.11
N ASP A 15 0.23 12.90 -15.08
CA ASP A 15 -0.54 12.58 -16.31
C ASP A 15 -1.40 11.31 -16.19
N LEU A 16 -1.59 10.80 -14.96
CA LEU A 16 -2.36 9.58 -14.74
C LEU A 16 -3.88 9.85 -14.87
N SER A 17 -4.57 8.99 -15.62
CA SER A 17 -6.02 9.01 -15.71
C SER A 17 -6.67 8.46 -14.43
N ASP A 18 -7.91 8.86 -14.16
CA ASP A 18 -8.67 8.39 -13.00
C ASP A 18 -8.83 6.86 -13.01
N ASP A 19 -9.07 6.28 -14.18
CA ASP A 19 -9.13 4.81 -14.35
C ASP A 19 -7.82 4.14 -13.96
N ARG A 20 -6.67 4.74 -14.33
CA ARG A 20 -5.36 4.22 -13.96
C ARG A 20 -5.10 4.36 -12.46
N LEU A 21 -5.49 5.47 -11.85
CA LEU A 21 -5.37 5.66 -10.40
C LEU A 21 -6.22 4.62 -9.63
N LEU A 22 -7.45 4.37 -10.08
CA LEU A 22 -8.33 3.37 -9.49
C LEU A 22 -7.79 1.95 -9.68
N ASP A 23 -7.23 1.63 -10.85
CA ASP A 23 -6.57 0.36 -11.12
C ASP A 23 -5.38 0.14 -10.17
N LEU A 24 -4.46 1.11 -10.07
CA LEU A 24 -3.32 1.04 -9.15
C LEU A 24 -3.77 0.86 -7.71
N TYR A 25 -4.79 1.60 -7.25
CA TYR A 25 -5.34 1.43 -5.91
C TYR A 25 -5.86 0.01 -5.66
N ARG A 26 -6.63 -0.55 -6.60
CA ARG A 26 -7.11 -1.94 -6.49
C ARG A 26 -5.96 -2.94 -6.43
N GLN A 27 -4.90 -2.70 -7.19
CA GLN A 27 -3.71 -3.57 -7.17
C GLN A 27 -2.96 -3.52 -5.83
N LEU A 28 -2.99 -2.39 -5.11
CA LEU A 28 -2.40 -2.27 -3.76
C LEU A 28 -3.16 -3.09 -2.69
N LEU A 29 -4.46 -3.36 -2.90
CA LEU A 29 -5.28 -4.08 -1.92
C LEU A 29 -4.77 -5.51 -1.71
N ARG A 30 -4.40 -6.20 -2.78
CA ARG A 30 -3.96 -7.60 -2.70
C ARG A 30 -2.72 -7.81 -1.83
N PRO A 31 -1.58 -7.10 -2.03
CA PRO A 31 -0.43 -7.24 -1.15
C PRO A 31 -0.75 -6.83 0.30
N ARG A 32 -1.57 -5.79 0.52
CA ARG A 32 -2.00 -5.39 1.87
C ARG A 32 -2.78 -6.50 2.59
N LEU A 33 -3.73 -7.15 1.90
CA LEU A 33 -4.48 -8.28 2.44
C LEU A 33 -3.60 -9.50 2.74
N ILE A 34 -2.57 -9.74 1.91
CA ILE A 34 -1.58 -10.79 2.16
C ILE A 34 -0.81 -10.49 3.44
N GLU A 35 -0.29 -9.26 3.60
CA GLU A 35 0.42 -8.84 4.81
C GLU A 35 -0.40 -9.07 6.07
N GLU A 36 -1.66 -8.61 6.09
CA GLU A 36 -2.57 -8.78 7.23
C GLU A 36 -2.81 -10.26 7.55
N LYS A 37 -3.10 -11.07 6.53
CA LYS A 37 -3.31 -12.51 6.70
C LYS A 37 -2.06 -13.20 7.23
N MET A 38 -0.89 -12.84 6.74
CA MET A 38 0.36 -13.48 7.14
C MET A 38 0.74 -13.11 8.58
N LEU A 39 0.49 -11.86 9.01
CA LEU A 39 0.64 -11.47 10.41
C LEU A 39 -0.32 -12.26 11.33
N ILE A 40 -1.56 -12.50 10.91
CA ILE A 40 -2.50 -13.35 11.66
C ILE A 40 -1.96 -14.79 11.77
N LEU A 41 -1.53 -15.39 10.67
CA LEU A 41 -1.00 -16.75 10.66
C LEU A 41 0.28 -16.88 11.50
N LEU A 42 1.14 -15.88 11.50
CA LEU A 42 2.35 -15.83 12.32
C LEU A 42 1.99 -15.83 13.81
N ARG A 43 1.04 -14.97 14.23
CA ARG A 43 0.59 -14.92 15.63
C ARG A 43 -0.12 -16.20 16.08
N GLN A 44 -0.77 -16.91 15.17
CA GLN A 44 -1.36 -18.22 15.42
C GLN A 44 -0.33 -19.37 15.47
N GLY A 45 0.96 -19.11 15.17
CA GLY A 45 1.99 -20.14 15.09
C GLY A 45 1.84 -21.09 13.88
N LYS A 46 1.01 -20.73 12.89
CA LYS A 46 0.79 -21.55 11.68
C LYS A 46 1.92 -21.40 10.65
N ILE A 47 2.70 -20.33 10.74
CA ILE A 47 3.93 -20.12 9.97
C ILE A 47 5.06 -19.73 10.92
N SER A 48 6.30 -20.08 10.59
CA SER A 48 7.47 -19.82 11.44
C SER A 48 8.06 -18.42 11.27
N LYS A 49 7.85 -17.78 10.11
CA LYS A 49 8.45 -16.49 9.79
C LYS A 49 7.65 -15.72 8.74
N TRP A 50 7.53 -14.40 8.94
CA TRP A 50 7.04 -13.46 7.94
C TRP A 50 7.86 -12.17 8.00
N PHE A 51 8.33 -11.68 6.86
CA PHE A 51 9.00 -10.39 6.76
C PHE A 51 8.02 -9.40 6.17
N SER A 52 7.49 -8.53 7.02
CA SER A 52 6.42 -7.64 6.58
C SER A 52 6.97 -6.50 5.73
N GLY A 53 6.34 -6.28 4.57
CA GLY A 53 6.54 -5.14 3.69
C GLY A 53 5.45 -4.08 3.80
N ILE A 54 4.70 -4.03 4.90
CA ILE A 54 3.60 -3.07 5.09
C ILE A 54 4.09 -1.64 4.87
N GLY A 55 3.40 -0.91 3.98
CA GLY A 55 3.75 0.46 3.60
C GLY A 55 4.68 0.56 2.39
N GLN A 56 5.15 -0.57 1.84
CA GLN A 56 5.99 -0.62 0.64
C GLN A 56 5.27 -1.22 -0.58
N GLU A 57 3.94 -1.39 -0.51
CA GLU A 57 3.16 -2.02 -1.58
C GLU A 57 3.24 -1.27 -2.91
N ALA A 58 3.38 0.06 -2.84
CA ALA A 58 3.50 0.90 -4.03
C ALA A 58 4.77 0.61 -4.84
N ILE A 59 5.86 0.16 -4.19
CA ILE A 59 7.11 -0.14 -4.89
C ILE A 59 6.92 -1.37 -5.80
N SER A 60 6.37 -2.46 -5.26
CA SER A 60 6.21 -3.70 -6.02
C SER A 60 5.12 -3.60 -7.09
N VAL A 61 3.98 -2.95 -6.78
CA VAL A 61 2.90 -2.71 -7.75
C VAL A 61 3.37 -1.74 -8.83
N GLY A 62 4.01 -0.63 -8.46
CA GLY A 62 4.54 0.35 -9.41
C GLY A 62 5.57 -0.27 -10.36
N ALA A 63 6.54 -1.02 -9.82
CA ALA A 63 7.57 -1.68 -10.62
C ALA A 63 7.01 -2.73 -11.60
N THR A 64 5.91 -3.40 -11.24
CA THR A 64 5.29 -4.43 -12.11
C THR A 64 4.41 -3.82 -13.20
N THR A 65 3.92 -2.59 -13.00
CA THR A 65 2.92 -1.96 -13.86
C THR A 65 3.47 -0.85 -14.77
N ALA A 66 4.78 -0.56 -14.67
CA ALA A 66 5.54 0.32 -15.56
C ALA A 66 5.91 -0.40 -16.87
#